data_AF-A0A139MZP8-F1
#
_entry.id   AF-A0A139MZP8-F1
#
_cell.length_a   1.000
_cell.length_b   1.000
_cell.length_c   1.000
_cell.angle_alpha   90.00
_cell.angle_beta   90.00
_cell.angle_gamma   90.00
#
_symmetry.space_group_name_H-M   'P 1'
#
loop_
_entity.id
_entity.type
_entity.pdbx_description
1 polymer ?
#
loop_
_entity_poly.entity_id
_entity_poly.type
_entity_poly.pdbx_seq_one_letter_code
_entity_poly.pdbx_strand_id
1 'polypeptide(L)'
;MEIKNQKLSPEALCARLKQKTQTFARNFRNVCAAAKKLGIKGIAKLLWQDLFGGRSLAQWLYLLALSSLPFILEFTGGQAKHDWLGLFASWTGIVCVILVAEGRASNYLFGAVNSAIYLILSFKASFYGEVLTTIYFFIMQPIGLYTWLSNRVNEQDKEEPSHFEAKKLDWRGWLKYLALTAFIWIGMGFAYKSIHSHRPFRDSVTDATNGIGQLLMTGLYREQWIFWIATNLFSIYLWWDSNLHIQAMYWVYTLNSIVGWYQWTKAVKKA
;
A
#
# COMPACT_ATOMS: atom_id res chain seq x y z
N MET A 1 -27.63 3.23 -29.22
CA MET A 1 -27.79 3.34 -27.75
C MET A 1 -27.13 4.64 -27.33
N GLU A 2 -27.90 5.73 -27.25
CA GLU A 2 -27.40 7.08 -26.95
C GLU A 2 -26.85 7.13 -25.52
N ILE A 3 -25.54 7.32 -25.40
CA ILE A 3 -24.91 7.65 -24.12
C ILE A 3 -25.16 9.14 -23.88
N LYS A 4 -26.19 9.48 -23.11
CA LYS A 4 -26.35 10.84 -22.57
C LYS A 4 -25.15 11.16 -21.69
N ASN A 5 -24.18 11.89 -22.24
CA ASN A 5 -23.23 12.69 -21.48
C ASN A 5 -24.01 13.82 -20.80
N GLN A 6 -24.75 13.51 -19.73
CA GLN A 6 -25.27 14.53 -18.83
C GLN A 6 -24.06 15.18 -18.15
N LYS A 7 -23.73 16.41 -18.56
CA LYS A 7 -22.93 17.33 -17.72
C LYS A 7 -23.59 17.32 -16.34
N LEU A 8 -22.88 16.81 -15.32
CA LEU A 8 -23.38 16.88 -13.94
C LEU A 8 -23.62 18.36 -13.62
N SER A 9 -24.87 18.74 -13.40
CA SER A 9 -25.18 20.09 -12.92
C SER A 9 -24.49 20.31 -11.56
N PRO A 10 -24.15 21.55 -11.19
CA PRO A 10 -23.61 21.85 -9.86
C PRO A 10 -24.47 21.28 -8.72
N GLU A 11 -25.79 21.26 -8.90
CA GLU A 11 -26.77 20.67 -7.98
C GLU A 11 -26.62 19.15 -7.87
N ALA A 12 -26.48 18.45 -9.00
CA ALA A 12 -26.24 17.01 -9.03
C ALA A 12 -24.89 16.63 -8.38
N LEU A 13 -23.86 17.46 -8.58
CA LEU A 13 -22.56 17.29 -7.93
C LEU A 13 -22.68 17.49 -6.41
N CYS A 14 -23.35 18.54 -5.97
CA CYS A 14 -23.59 18.83 -4.55
C CYS A 14 -24.38 17.71 -3.86
N ALA A 15 -25.46 17.24 -4.49
CA ALA A 15 -26.26 16.12 -4.00
C ALA A 15 -25.42 14.84 -3.85
N ARG A 16 -24.59 14.54 -4.85
CA ARG A 16 -23.69 13.37 -4.82
C ARG A 16 -22.61 13.48 -3.74
N LEU A 17 -22.05 14.67 -3.54
CA LEU A 17 -21.09 14.94 -2.46
C LEU A 17 -21.76 14.76 -1.09
N LYS A 18 -22.95 15.35 -0.89
CA LYS A 18 -23.73 15.19 0.34
C LYS A 18 -24.02 13.72 0.65
N GLN A 19 -24.45 12.96 -0.35
CA GLN A 19 -24.68 11.51 -0.22
C GLN A 19 -23.42 10.76 0.19
N LYS A 20 -22.26 11.05 -0.42
CA LYS A 20 -20.98 10.45 -0.05
C LYS A 20 -20.57 10.79 1.38
N THR A 21 -20.72 12.05 1.79
CA THR A 21 -20.40 12.49 3.16
C THR A 21 -21.30 11.82 4.19
N GLN A 22 -22.60 11.71 3.92
CA GLN A 22 -23.54 10.98 4.79
C GLN A 22 -23.18 9.49 4.90
N THR A 23 -22.84 8.86 3.77
CA THR A 23 -22.42 7.45 3.74
C THR A 23 -21.15 7.24 4.55
N PHE A 24 -20.15 8.11 4.37
CA PHE A 24 -18.92 8.08 5.17
C PHE A 24 -19.21 8.24 6.67
N ALA A 25 -20.01 9.23 7.07
CA ALA A 25 -20.34 9.48 8.47
C ALA A 25 -21.12 8.32 9.11
N ARG A 26 -21.93 7.60 8.34
CA ARG A 26 -22.61 6.38 8.79
C ARG A 26 -21.62 5.23 8.96
N ASN A 27 -20.82 4.95 7.94
CA ASN A 27 -19.85 3.86 7.95
C ASN A 27 -18.81 4.04 9.07
N PHE A 28 -18.35 5.27 9.31
CA PHE A 28 -17.45 5.61 10.40
C PHE A 28 -18.06 5.34 11.77
N ARG A 29 -19.33 5.75 11.98
CA ARG A 29 -20.05 5.44 13.22
C ARG A 29 -20.17 3.93 13.45
N ASN A 30 -20.40 3.14 12.41
CA ASN A 30 -20.48 1.69 12.50
C ASN A 30 -19.14 1.06 12.92
N VAL A 31 -18.02 1.51 12.33
CA VAL A 31 -16.68 1.05 12.73
C VAL A 31 -16.39 1.43 14.18
N CYS A 32 -16.69 2.65 14.60
CA CYS A 32 -16.51 3.09 15.99
C CYS A 32 -17.38 2.29 16.97
N ALA A 33 -18.64 2.01 16.61
CA ALA A 33 -19.53 1.21 17.43
C ALA A 33 -19.03 -0.24 17.58
N ALA A 34 -18.55 -0.86 16.49
CA ALA A 34 -17.95 -2.18 16.51
C ALA A 34 -16.69 -2.22 17.38
N ALA A 35 -15.78 -1.24 17.24
CA ALA A 35 -14.59 -1.12 18.06
C ALA A 35 -14.92 -0.94 19.54
N LYS A 36 -15.92 -0.11 19.88
CA LYS A 36 -16.38 0.10 21.26
C LYS A 36 -16.98 -1.17 21.86
N LYS A 37 -17.74 -1.94 21.09
CA LYS A 37 -18.34 -3.22 21.52
C LYS A 37 -17.26 -4.27 21.85
N LEU A 38 -16.17 -4.31 21.08
CA LEU A 38 -15.06 -5.24 21.29
C LEU A 38 -14.16 -4.83 22.46
N GLY A 39 -13.99 -3.53 22.69
CA GLY A 39 -13.05 -2.98 23.66
C GLY A 39 -11.59 -3.29 23.31
N ILE A 40 -10.66 -2.83 24.15
CA ILE A 40 -9.21 -2.96 23.91
C ILE A 40 -8.78 -4.43 23.83
N LYS A 41 -9.28 -5.28 24.74
CA LYS A 41 -8.97 -6.72 24.75
C LYS A 41 -9.46 -7.43 23.48
N GLY A 42 -10.66 -7.08 22.99
CA GLY A 42 -11.21 -7.64 21.77
C GLY A 42 -10.42 -7.20 20.54
N ILE A 43 -10.05 -5.93 20.46
CA ILE A 43 -9.19 -5.40 19.37
C ILE A 43 -7.82 -6.08 19.39
N ALA A 44 -7.19 -6.23 20.56
CA ALA A 44 -5.91 -6.94 20.68
C ALA A 44 -6.03 -8.40 20.24
N LYS A 45 -7.12 -9.09 20.58
CA LYS A 45 -7.40 -10.45 20.12
C LYS A 45 -7.59 -10.51 18.59
N LEU A 46 -8.31 -9.55 18.00
CA LEU A 46 -8.46 -9.48 16.54
C LEU A 46 -7.13 -9.21 15.84
N LEU A 47 -6.31 -8.30 16.39
CA LEU A 47 -4.97 -8.04 15.86
C LEU A 47 -4.11 -9.32 15.91
N TRP A 48 -4.15 -10.05 17.03
CA TRP A 48 -3.44 -11.32 17.16
C TRP A 48 -3.93 -12.37 16.14
N GLN A 49 -5.25 -12.49 15.98
CA GLN A 49 -5.86 -13.39 15.01
C GLN A 49 -5.52 -12.99 13.57
N ASP A 50 -5.49 -11.70 13.26
CA ASP A 50 -5.10 -11.19 11.94
C ASP A 50 -3.60 -11.37 11.67
N LEU A 51 -2.74 -11.31 12.70
CA LEU A 51 -1.31 -11.55 12.54
C LEU A 51 -0.98 -13.03 12.34
N PHE A 52 -1.56 -13.89 13.16
CA PHE A 52 -1.10 -15.28 13.28
C PHE A 52 -2.13 -16.32 12.86
N GLY A 53 -3.41 -15.98 12.86
CA GLY A 53 -4.51 -16.91 12.54
C GLY A 53 -4.62 -17.22 11.05
N GLY A 54 -5.05 -18.45 10.74
CA GLY A 54 -5.43 -18.87 9.39
C GLY A 54 -4.29 -18.91 8.37
N ARG A 55 -3.02 -18.93 8.81
CA ARG A 55 -1.85 -19.09 7.92
C ARG A 55 -1.60 -20.57 7.63
N SER A 56 -1.36 -20.89 6.35
CA SER A 56 -0.82 -22.20 5.98
C SER A 56 0.67 -22.31 6.35
N LEU A 57 1.19 -23.54 6.43
CA LEU A 57 2.62 -23.75 6.66
C LEU A 57 3.48 -23.03 5.60
N ALA A 58 3.05 -23.03 4.34
CA ALA A 58 3.74 -22.32 3.27
C ALA A 58 3.78 -20.80 3.50
N GLN A 59 2.69 -20.20 3.99
CA GLN A 59 2.65 -18.77 4.34
C GLN A 59 3.57 -18.44 5.52
N TRP A 60 3.65 -19.34 6.51
CA TRP A 60 4.59 -19.21 7.62
C TRP A 60 6.04 -19.27 7.16
N LEU A 61 6.40 -20.28 6.37
CA LEU A 61 7.75 -20.43 5.81
C LEU A 61 8.11 -19.22 4.93
N TYR A 62 7.17 -18.75 4.11
CA TYR A 62 7.35 -17.57 3.27
C TYR A 62 7.60 -16.30 4.10
N LEU A 63 6.77 -16.06 5.13
CA LEU A 63 6.95 -14.92 6.04
C LEU A 63 8.31 -14.97 6.73
N LEU A 64 8.67 -16.11 7.32
CA LEU A 64 9.92 -16.28 8.06
C LEU A 64 11.13 -16.13 7.13
N ALA A 65 11.10 -16.77 5.96
CA ALA A 65 12.19 -16.70 5.00
C ALA A 65 12.45 -15.24 4.56
N LEU A 66 11.44 -14.53 4.08
CA LEU A 66 11.63 -13.17 3.57
C LEU A 66 11.90 -12.16 4.69
N SER A 67 11.22 -12.26 5.83
CA SER A 67 11.44 -11.34 6.95
C SER A 67 12.78 -11.55 7.65
N SER A 68 13.43 -12.70 7.48
CA SER A 68 14.79 -12.94 7.97
C SER A 68 15.88 -12.25 7.14
N LEU A 69 15.61 -11.86 5.89
CA LEU A 69 16.62 -11.31 4.98
C LEU A 69 17.31 -10.05 5.51
N PRO A 70 16.62 -9.04 6.07
CA PRO A 70 17.29 -7.86 6.65
C PRO A 70 18.24 -8.23 7.78
N PHE A 71 17.86 -9.19 8.62
CA PHE A 71 18.72 -9.67 9.70
C PHE A 71 19.95 -10.38 9.15
N ILE A 72 19.79 -11.26 8.15
CA ILE A 72 20.91 -11.93 7.51
C ILE A 72 21.88 -10.88 6.95
N LEU A 73 21.38 -9.92 6.17
CA LEU A 73 22.21 -8.87 5.58
C LEU A 73 22.95 -8.03 6.64
N GLU A 74 22.28 -7.66 7.72
CA GLU A 74 22.86 -6.87 8.81
C GLU A 74 23.96 -7.63 9.57
N PHE A 75 23.75 -8.93 9.84
CA PHE A 75 24.70 -9.74 10.62
C PHE A 75 25.80 -10.39 9.77
N THR A 76 25.61 -10.57 8.46
CA THR A 76 26.65 -11.08 7.57
C THR A 76 27.40 -9.99 6.80
N GLY A 77 26.92 -8.75 6.83
CA GLY A 77 27.47 -7.64 6.05
C GLY A 77 28.82 -7.09 6.53
N GLY A 78 29.38 -7.63 7.63
CA GLY A 78 30.70 -7.23 8.14
C GLY A 78 30.77 -5.79 8.66
N GLN A 79 29.63 -5.16 8.95
CA GLN A 79 29.55 -3.80 9.47
C GLN A 79 30.12 -3.75 10.90
N ALA A 80 30.97 -2.75 11.19
CA ALA A 80 31.57 -2.58 12.53
C ALA A 80 30.56 -2.12 13.59
N LYS A 81 29.42 -1.56 13.18
CA LYS A 81 28.30 -1.16 14.04
C LYS A 81 26.99 -1.48 13.34
N HIS A 82 26.05 -2.03 14.09
CA HIS A 82 24.73 -2.37 13.57
C HIS A 82 23.81 -1.15 13.46
N ASP A 83 23.17 -0.97 12.30
CA ASP A 83 22.12 0.02 12.12
C ASP A 83 20.76 -0.56 12.51
N TRP A 84 20.50 -0.57 13.83
CA TRP A 84 19.25 -1.06 14.38
C TRP A 84 18.02 -0.35 13.81
N LEU A 85 18.12 0.95 13.52
CA LEU A 85 16.98 1.73 13.04
C LEU A 85 16.66 1.38 11.59
N GLY A 86 17.68 1.28 10.73
CA GLY A 86 17.55 0.81 9.35
C GLY A 86 17.10 -0.65 9.26
N LEU A 87 17.58 -1.51 10.15
CA LEU A 87 17.14 -2.92 10.26
C LEU A 87 15.65 -3.01 10.60
N PHE A 88 15.18 -2.29 11.62
CA PHE A 88 13.77 -2.29 12.01
C PHE A 88 12.87 -1.70 10.91
N ALA A 89 13.30 -0.64 10.22
CA ALA A 89 12.58 -0.12 9.05
C ALA A 89 12.44 -1.22 7.98
N SER A 90 13.55 -1.83 7.56
CA SER A 90 13.56 -2.85 6.52
C SER A 90 12.70 -4.06 6.89
N TRP A 91 12.81 -4.55 8.13
CA TRP A 91 12.01 -5.66 8.62
C TRP A 91 10.52 -5.35 8.65
N THR A 92 10.13 -4.21 9.23
CA THR A 92 8.71 -3.82 9.28
C THR A 92 8.13 -3.56 7.90
N GLY A 93 8.93 -3.04 6.95
CA GLY A 93 8.57 -2.91 5.53
C GLY A 93 8.30 -4.26 4.85
N ILE A 94 9.19 -5.24 5.01
CA ILE A 94 8.98 -6.59 4.45
C ILE A 94 7.74 -7.26 5.04
N VAL A 95 7.58 -7.21 6.36
CA VAL A 95 6.39 -7.77 7.01
C VAL A 95 5.12 -7.09 6.50
N CYS A 96 5.14 -5.75 6.36
CA CYS A 96 4.03 -4.99 5.79
C CYS A 96 3.63 -5.53 4.41
N VAL A 97 4.55 -5.57 3.44
CA VAL A 97 4.20 -5.97 2.05
C VAL A 97 3.73 -7.42 1.93
N ILE A 98 4.22 -8.31 2.80
CA ILE A 98 3.73 -9.70 2.88
C ILE A 98 2.29 -9.72 3.41
N LEU A 99 1.99 -8.94 4.46
CA LEU A 99 0.63 -8.81 4.99
C LEU A 99 -0.34 -8.21 3.96
N VAL A 100 0.12 -7.28 3.11
CA VAL A 100 -0.67 -6.78 1.97
C VAL A 100 -0.98 -7.91 0.98
N ALA A 101 0.01 -8.73 0.62
CA ALA A 101 -0.17 -9.86 -0.29
C ALA A 101 -1.20 -10.87 0.24
N GLU A 102 -1.21 -11.08 1.55
CA GLU A 102 -2.16 -11.96 2.24
C GLU A 102 -3.53 -11.30 2.54
N GLY A 103 -3.71 -10.01 2.24
CA GLY A 103 -4.97 -9.29 2.47
C GLY A 103 -5.30 -9.00 3.95
N ARG A 104 -4.28 -8.99 4.83
CA ARG A 104 -4.43 -8.83 6.29
C ARG A 104 -4.43 -7.36 6.70
N ALA A 105 -5.31 -6.96 7.63
CA ALA A 105 -5.43 -5.55 8.04
C ALA A 105 -4.21 -5.02 8.79
N SER A 106 -3.50 -5.91 9.47
CA SER A 106 -2.30 -5.59 10.25
C SER A 106 -1.19 -4.97 9.40
N ASN A 107 -1.24 -5.12 8.08
CA ASN A 107 -0.32 -4.44 7.16
C ASN A 107 -0.23 -2.93 7.48
N TYR A 108 -1.36 -2.27 7.79
CA TYR A 108 -1.38 -0.83 8.03
C TYR A 108 -0.64 -0.42 9.32
N LEU A 109 -0.60 -1.30 10.32
CA LEU A 109 0.20 -1.07 11.53
C LEU A 109 1.69 -1.13 11.20
N PHE A 110 2.13 -2.18 10.52
CA PHE A 110 3.53 -2.34 10.10
C PHE A 110 3.94 -1.25 9.12
N GLY A 111 3.07 -0.87 8.20
CA GLY A 111 3.27 0.24 7.26
C GLY A 111 3.40 1.58 7.97
N ALA A 112 2.63 1.84 9.03
CA ALA A 112 2.74 3.07 9.82
C ALA A 112 4.06 3.13 10.58
N VAL A 113 4.47 2.04 11.23
CA VAL A 113 5.76 1.95 11.93
C VAL A 113 6.91 2.12 10.94
N ASN A 114 6.89 1.37 9.82
CA ASN A 114 7.89 1.48 8.77
C ASN A 114 8.00 2.91 8.23
N SER A 115 6.87 3.52 7.85
CA SER A 115 6.86 4.86 7.26
C SER A 115 7.31 5.93 8.27
N ALA A 116 6.98 5.79 9.57
CA ALA A 116 7.46 6.70 10.60
C ALA A 116 8.99 6.64 10.76
N ILE A 117 9.55 5.43 10.82
CA ILE A 117 11.00 5.24 10.94
C ILE A 117 11.69 5.73 9.65
N TYR A 118 11.19 5.34 8.49
CA TYR A 118 11.76 5.70 7.20
C TYR A 118 11.68 7.21 6.93
N LEU A 119 10.65 7.89 7.45
CA LEU A 119 10.55 9.35 7.39
C LEU A 119 11.70 10.03 8.16
N ILE A 120 12.02 9.53 9.36
CA ILE A 120 13.14 10.03 10.15
C ILE A 120 14.47 9.80 9.42
N LEU A 121 14.65 8.61 8.83
CA LEU A 121 15.87 8.26 8.09
C LEU A 121 16.06 9.11 6.82
N SER A 122 15.01 9.22 6.00
CA SER A 122 15.03 10.00 4.75
C SER A 122 15.21 11.50 5.00
N PHE A 123 14.62 12.04 6.08
CA PHE A 123 14.81 13.44 6.46
C PHE A 123 16.25 13.73 6.89
N LYS A 124 16.87 12.83 7.68
CA LYS A 124 18.28 12.95 8.07
C LYS A 124 19.23 12.85 6.89
N ALA A 125 18.88 12.06 5.88
CA ALA A 125 19.65 11.89 4.65
C ALA A 125 19.40 13.00 3.60
N SER A 126 18.52 13.96 3.88
CA SER A 126 18.11 15.03 2.95
C SER A 126 17.52 14.51 1.64
N PHE A 127 16.89 13.33 1.65
CA PHE A 127 16.22 12.74 0.48
C PHE A 127 14.79 13.28 0.38
N TYR A 128 14.65 14.53 -0.05
CA TYR A 128 13.36 15.24 -0.05
C TYR A 128 12.25 14.56 -0.87
N GLY A 129 12.59 13.86 -1.96
CA GLY A 129 11.63 13.07 -2.72
C GLY A 129 11.05 11.92 -1.91
N GLU A 130 11.93 11.14 -1.26
CA GLU A 130 11.54 10.05 -0.36
C GLU A 130 10.76 10.57 0.86
N VAL A 131 11.12 11.72 1.41
CA VAL A 131 10.37 12.35 2.51
C VAL A 131 8.93 12.60 2.10
N LEU A 132 8.69 13.19 0.92
CA LEU A 132 7.34 13.49 0.44
C LEU A 132 6.52 12.20 0.23
N THR A 133 7.10 11.21 -0.44
CA THR A 133 6.46 9.92 -0.71
C THR A 133 6.17 9.16 0.59
N THR A 134 7.06 9.25 1.58
CA THR A 134 6.89 8.62 2.89
C THR A 134 5.82 9.32 3.73
N ILE A 135 5.74 10.65 3.71
CA ILE A 135 4.65 11.39 4.34
C ILE A 135 3.30 10.94 3.76
N TYR A 136 3.23 10.82 2.43
CA TYR A 136 2.04 10.31 1.76
C TYR A 136 1.68 8.90 2.25
N PHE A 137 2.64 7.96 2.29
CA PHE A 137 2.38 6.62 2.80
C PHE A 137 1.93 6.62 4.26
N PHE A 138 2.55 7.41 5.12
CA PHE A 138 2.20 7.51 6.54
C PHE A 138 0.75 7.99 6.73
N ILE A 139 0.33 9.02 5.99
CA ILE A 139 -1.05 9.54 6.02
C ILE A 139 -2.05 8.50 5.47
N MET A 140 -1.66 7.73 4.46
CA MET A 140 -2.52 6.71 3.87
C MET A 140 -2.75 5.49 4.78
N GLN A 141 -1.89 5.23 5.76
CA GLN A 141 -2.07 4.07 6.67
C GLN A 141 -3.40 4.10 7.45
N PRO A 142 -3.75 5.17 8.19
CA PRO A 142 -5.04 5.23 8.89
C PRO A 142 -6.23 5.25 7.92
N ILE A 143 -6.10 5.88 6.75
CA ILE A 143 -7.16 5.94 5.73
C ILE A 143 -7.43 4.54 5.15
N GLY A 144 -6.37 3.80 4.86
CA GLY A 144 -6.44 2.44 4.36
C GLY A 144 -7.01 1.48 5.39
N LEU A 145 -6.57 1.57 6.65
CA LEU A 145 -7.12 0.79 7.75
C LEU A 145 -8.62 1.05 7.93
N TYR A 146 -9.04 2.31 7.94
CA TYR A 146 -10.45 2.67 8.02
C TYR A 146 -11.25 2.07 6.86
N THR A 147 -10.76 2.18 5.63
CA THR A 147 -11.46 1.68 4.44
C THR A 147 -11.59 0.15 4.49
N TRP A 148 -10.55 -0.55 4.93
CA TRP A 148 -10.55 -2.00 5.11
C TRP A 148 -11.55 -2.43 6.19
N LEU A 149 -11.53 -1.79 7.37
CA LEU A 149 -12.47 -2.07 8.45
C LEU A 149 -13.91 -1.70 8.08
N SER A 150 -14.10 -0.60 7.35
CA SER A 150 -15.41 -0.17 6.88
C SER A 150 -16.03 -1.19 5.94
N ASN A 151 -15.28 -1.72 4.98
CA ASN A 151 -15.79 -2.77 4.09
C ASN A 151 -16.17 -4.01 4.92
N ARG A 152 -15.29 -4.45 5.84
CA ARG A 152 -15.55 -5.61 6.72
C ARG A 152 -16.78 -5.48 7.61
N VAL A 153 -16.99 -4.31 8.22
CA VAL A 153 -18.10 -4.10 9.17
C VAL A 153 -19.42 -3.83 8.45
N ASN A 154 -19.39 -3.14 7.30
CA ASN A 154 -20.61 -2.73 6.61
C ASN A 154 -21.04 -3.70 5.50
N GLU A 155 -20.18 -4.63 5.07
CA GLU A 155 -20.51 -5.68 4.08
C GLU A 155 -20.77 -7.05 4.75
N GLN A 156 -20.94 -7.08 6.09
CA GLN A 156 -21.17 -8.28 6.90
C GLN A 156 -22.47 -9.05 6.60
N ASP A 157 -23.43 -8.43 5.91
CA ASP A 157 -24.72 -9.03 5.54
C ASP A 157 -24.66 -9.93 4.28
N LYS A 158 -23.47 -10.21 3.73
CA LYS A 158 -23.30 -11.15 2.61
C LYS A 158 -23.04 -12.57 3.13
N GLU A 159 -23.73 -13.55 2.55
CA GLU A 159 -23.83 -14.95 3.01
C GLU A 159 -22.49 -15.72 3.10
N GLU A 160 -21.43 -15.26 2.43
CA GLU A 160 -20.09 -15.83 2.58
C GLU A 160 -19.11 -14.78 3.13
N PRO A 161 -18.56 -14.97 4.36
CA PRO A 161 -17.50 -14.11 4.87
C PRO A 161 -16.20 -14.43 4.12
N SER A 162 -16.06 -13.91 2.90
CA SER A 162 -14.79 -13.99 2.19
C SER A 162 -13.74 -13.22 3.00
N HIS A 163 -12.55 -13.81 3.11
CA HIS A 163 -11.48 -13.31 3.98
C HIS A 163 -10.92 -11.93 3.55
N PHE A 164 -11.39 -11.36 2.43
CA PHE A 164 -11.12 -10.02 1.92
C PHE A 164 -11.70 -9.91 0.48
N GLU A 165 -12.67 -9.01 0.22
CA GLU A 165 -13.23 -8.81 -1.14
C GLU A 165 -12.32 -7.92 -1.99
N ALA A 166 -11.45 -8.54 -2.78
CA ALA A 166 -10.66 -7.84 -3.79
C ALA A 166 -11.56 -7.35 -4.94
N LYS A 167 -11.32 -6.12 -5.41
CA LYS A 167 -12.04 -5.49 -6.53
C LYS A 167 -11.21 -5.54 -7.80
N LYS A 168 -11.88 -5.46 -8.95
CA LYS A 168 -11.26 -5.38 -10.27
C LYS A 168 -11.60 -4.05 -10.93
N LEU A 169 -10.61 -3.39 -11.51
CA LEU A 169 -10.85 -2.20 -12.33
C LEU A 169 -11.56 -2.56 -13.64
N ASP A 170 -12.56 -1.74 -13.99
CA ASP A 170 -13.12 -1.68 -15.33
C ASP A 170 -12.23 -0.81 -16.24
N TRP A 171 -12.57 -0.74 -17.53
CA TRP A 171 -11.77 0.04 -18.49
C TRP A 171 -11.74 1.54 -18.15
N ARG A 172 -12.83 2.08 -17.60
CA ARG A 172 -12.92 3.49 -17.17
C ARG A 172 -12.01 3.74 -15.96
N GLY A 173 -11.99 2.80 -15.01
CA GLY A 173 -11.06 2.77 -13.90
C GLY A 173 -9.61 2.79 -14.38
N TRP A 174 -9.26 1.90 -15.31
CA TRP A 174 -7.94 1.88 -15.93
C TRP A 174 -7.56 3.22 -16.56
N LEU A 175 -8.43 3.78 -17.41
CA LEU A 175 -8.17 5.07 -18.05
C LEU A 175 -7.97 6.19 -17.02
N LYS A 176 -8.82 6.24 -15.99
CA LYS A 176 -8.71 7.21 -14.90
C LYS A 176 -7.38 7.10 -14.15
N TYR A 177 -6.99 5.89 -13.74
CA TYR A 177 -5.78 5.71 -12.94
C TYR A 177 -4.50 5.88 -13.77
N LEU A 178 -4.49 5.48 -15.04
CA LEU A 178 -3.38 5.77 -15.96
C LEU A 178 -3.24 7.26 -16.24
N ALA A 179 -4.35 7.97 -16.48
CA ALA A 179 -4.33 9.42 -16.63
C ALA A 179 -3.82 10.12 -15.36
N LEU A 180 -4.24 9.66 -14.18
CA LEU A 180 -3.74 10.17 -12.90
C LEU A 180 -2.26 9.86 -12.69
N THR A 181 -1.79 8.67 -13.12
CA THR A 181 -0.36 8.30 -13.10
C THR A 181 0.44 9.29 -13.95
N ALA A 182 0.02 9.54 -15.20
CA ALA A 182 0.70 10.48 -16.09
C ALA A 182 0.69 11.90 -15.52
N PHE A 183 -0.42 12.33 -14.92
CA PHE A 183 -0.54 13.64 -14.28
C PHE A 183 0.45 13.80 -13.11
N ILE A 184 0.52 12.82 -12.19
CA ILE A 184 1.46 12.85 -11.07
C ILE A 184 2.90 12.81 -11.59
N TRP A 185 3.19 11.93 -12.54
CA TRP A 185 4.54 11.76 -13.10
C TRP A 185 5.07 13.06 -13.72
N ILE A 186 4.26 13.72 -14.55
CA ILE A 186 4.62 14.98 -15.21
C ILE A 186 4.74 16.11 -14.19
N GLY A 187 3.76 16.23 -13.27
CA GLY A 187 3.77 17.26 -12.23
C GLY A 187 5.00 17.17 -11.32
N MET A 188 5.31 15.96 -10.84
CA MET A 188 6.50 15.70 -10.04
C MET A 188 7.78 15.88 -10.85
N GLY A 189 7.79 15.50 -12.12
CA GLY A 189 8.94 15.72 -13.01
C GLY A 189 9.28 17.21 -13.15
N PHE A 190 8.29 18.08 -13.31
CA PHE A 190 8.53 19.53 -13.32
C PHE A 190 8.95 20.07 -11.95
N ALA A 191 8.37 19.56 -10.86
CA ALA A 191 8.77 19.95 -9.50
C ALA A 191 10.23 19.56 -9.19
N TYR A 192 10.67 18.38 -9.62
CA TYR A 192 12.07 17.97 -9.47
C TYR A 192 13.01 18.76 -10.38
N LYS A 193 12.53 19.17 -11.56
CA LYS A 193 13.30 20.04 -12.45
C LYS A 193 13.49 21.44 -11.85
N SER A 194 12.50 21.99 -11.14
CA SER A 194 12.61 23.32 -10.53
C SER A 194 13.57 23.38 -9.34
N ILE A 195 13.88 22.25 -8.72
CA ILE A 195 14.92 22.13 -7.66
C ILE A 195 16.26 21.61 -8.19
N HIS A 196 16.47 21.64 -9.52
CA HIS A 196 17.71 21.20 -10.17
C HIS A 196 18.10 19.74 -9.88
N SER A 197 17.11 18.84 -9.72
CA SER A 197 17.39 17.40 -9.65
C SER A 197 18.10 16.93 -10.92
N HIS A 198 19.02 15.97 -10.78
CA HIS A 198 19.82 15.44 -11.88
C HIS A 198 18.99 14.62 -12.88
N ARG A 199 17.93 13.94 -12.42
CA ARG A 199 17.13 13.01 -13.25
C ARG A 199 15.63 13.13 -12.97
N PRO A 200 15.04 14.35 -13.11
CA PRO A 200 13.76 14.70 -12.52
C PRO A 200 12.58 13.83 -12.99
N PHE A 201 12.43 13.61 -14.30
CA PHE A 201 11.36 12.75 -14.84
C PHE A 201 11.62 11.25 -14.64
N ARG A 202 12.89 10.86 -14.48
CA ARG A 202 13.26 9.47 -14.26
C ARG A 202 12.92 9.06 -12.84
N ASP A 203 13.20 9.94 -11.89
CA ASP A 203 12.97 9.70 -10.46
C ASP A 203 11.48 9.87 -10.11
N SER A 204 10.75 10.74 -10.82
CA SER A 204 9.32 10.92 -10.58
C SER A 204 8.41 9.78 -11.06
N VAL A 205 8.94 8.84 -11.87
CA VAL A 205 8.14 7.69 -12.34
C VAL A 205 7.73 6.78 -11.18
N THR A 206 8.64 6.57 -10.24
CA THR A 206 8.42 5.72 -9.06
C THR A 206 7.44 6.38 -8.10
N ASP A 207 7.44 7.71 -7.97
CA ASP A 207 6.45 8.43 -7.15
C ASP A 207 5.04 8.28 -7.72
N ALA A 208 4.90 8.39 -9.04
CA ALA A 208 3.62 8.23 -9.70
C ALA A 208 3.07 6.80 -9.54
N THR A 209 3.89 5.78 -9.79
CA THR A 209 3.46 4.39 -9.64
C THR A 209 3.20 4.01 -8.18
N ASN A 210 4.01 4.51 -7.23
CA ASN A 210 3.77 4.34 -5.78
C ASN A 210 2.47 5.00 -5.32
N GLY A 211 2.22 6.24 -5.72
CA GLY A 211 1.01 6.97 -5.37
C GLY A 211 -0.24 6.24 -5.86
N ILE A 212 -0.23 5.77 -7.11
CA ILE A 212 -1.37 5.04 -7.68
C ILE A 212 -1.50 3.63 -7.09
N GLY A 213 -0.39 2.94 -6.88
CA GLY A 213 -0.35 1.64 -6.20
C GLY A 213 -1.00 1.70 -4.83
N GLN A 214 -0.67 2.71 -4.03
CA GLN A 214 -1.28 2.93 -2.71
C GLN A 214 -2.77 3.29 -2.79
N LEU A 215 -3.18 4.14 -3.73
CA LEU A 215 -4.60 4.46 -3.91
C LEU A 215 -5.42 3.22 -4.28
N LEU A 216 -4.89 2.38 -5.17
CA LEU A 216 -5.53 1.12 -5.57
C LEU A 216 -5.53 0.11 -4.42
N MET A 217 -4.45 0.03 -3.65
CA MET A 217 -4.35 -0.78 -2.43
C MET A 217 -5.44 -0.42 -1.42
N THR A 218 -5.57 0.87 -1.10
CA THR A 218 -6.61 1.37 -0.20
C THR A 218 -8.01 1.11 -0.74
N GLY A 219 -8.19 1.19 -2.07
CA GLY A 219 -9.43 0.84 -2.75
C GLY A 219 -9.70 -0.66 -2.86
N LEU A 220 -8.81 -1.51 -2.35
CA LEU A 220 -8.86 -2.97 -2.43
C LEU A 220 -8.85 -3.49 -3.88
N TYR A 221 -8.26 -2.76 -4.82
CA TYR A 221 -8.15 -3.19 -6.21
C TYR A 221 -6.97 -4.13 -6.41
N ARG A 222 -7.21 -5.24 -7.12
CA ARG A 222 -6.17 -6.19 -7.49
C ARG A 222 -5.11 -5.57 -8.40
N GLU A 223 -5.50 -4.65 -9.27
CA GLU A 223 -4.60 -3.98 -10.20
C GLU A 223 -3.48 -3.17 -9.52
N GLN A 224 -3.56 -2.90 -8.20
CA GLN A 224 -2.46 -2.33 -7.43
C GLN A 224 -1.12 -3.06 -7.66
N TRP A 225 -1.16 -4.39 -7.82
CA TRP A 225 0.06 -5.20 -7.92
C TRP A 225 0.81 -4.93 -9.21
N ILE A 226 0.12 -4.51 -10.28
CA ILE A 226 0.77 -4.10 -11.53
C ILE A 226 1.60 -2.84 -11.29
N PHE A 227 1.05 -1.88 -10.53
CA PHE A 227 1.77 -0.65 -10.17
C PHE A 227 2.93 -0.94 -9.23
N TRP A 228 2.76 -1.83 -8.25
CA TRP A 228 3.87 -2.24 -7.38
C TRP A 228 4.98 -2.97 -8.13
N ILE A 229 4.65 -3.88 -9.05
CA ILE A 229 5.63 -4.53 -9.93
C ILE A 229 6.36 -3.48 -10.77
N ALA A 230 5.61 -2.55 -11.39
CA ALA A 230 6.21 -1.47 -12.19
C ALA A 230 7.18 -0.62 -11.36
N THR A 231 6.78 -0.15 -10.17
CA THR A 231 7.67 0.56 -9.25
C THR A 231 8.93 -0.25 -8.99
N ASN A 232 8.78 -1.53 -8.61
CA ASN A 232 9.93 -2.35 -8.22
C ASN A 232 10.91 -2.56 -9.38
N LEU A 233 10.42 -2.81 -10.59
CA LEU A 233 11.24 -2.97 -11.78
C LEU A 233 11.94 -1.65 -12.18
N PHE A 234 11.22 -0.52 -12.09
CA PHE A 234 11.85 0.79 -12.30
C PHE A 234 12.93 1.04 -11.26
N SER A 235 12.69 0.76 -9.99
CA SER A 235 13.70 0.89 -8.94
C SER A 235 14.92 -0.01 -9.20
N ILE A 236 14.74 -1.27 -9.60
CA ILE A 236 15.87 -2.14 -9.98
C ILE A 236 16.70 -1.47 -11.09
N TYR A 237 16.04 -0.93 -12.12
CA TYR A 237 16.72 -0.22 -13.20
C TYR A 237 17.42 1.07 -12.73
N LEU A 238 16.79 1.85 -11.85
CA LEU A 238 17.38 3.10 -11.31
C LEU A 238 18.66 2.84 -10.53
N TRP A 239 18.68 1.73 -9.80
CA TRP A 239 19.78 1.29 -8.93
C TRP A 239 20.76 0.34 -9.64
N TRP A 240 20.54 0.06 -10.93
CA TRP A 240 21.42 -0.77 -11.75
C TRP A 240 22.84 -0.20 -11.72
N ASP A 241 23.82 -1.09 -11.52
CA ASP A 241 25.25 -0.78 -11.30
C ASP A 241 25.59 0.14 -10.10
N SER A 242 24.60 0.63 -9.35
CA SER A 242 24.81 1.57 -8.24
C SER A 242 24.89 0.86 -6.89
N ASN A 243 23.91 -0.01 -6.59
CA ASN A 243 23.85 -0.71 -5.31
C ASN A 243 23.14 -2.07 -5.43
N LEU A 244 23.91 -3.16 -5.35
CA LEU A 244 23.39 -4.52 -5.47
C LEU A 244 22.44 -4.91 -4.33
N HIS A 245 22.65 -4.39 -3.11
CA HIS A 245 21.78 -4.69 -1.96
C HIS A 245 20.38 -4.08 -2.14
N ILE A 246 20.31 -2.84 -2.60
CA ILE A 246 19.03 -2.17 -2.89
C ILE A 246 18.31 -2.89 -4.04
N GLN A 247 19.04 -3.28 -5.09
CA GLN A 247 18.47 -4.09 -6.17
C GLN A 247 17.90 -5.42 -5.66
N ALA A 248 18.65 -6.15 -4.82
CA ALA A 248 18.20 -7.42 -4.24
C ALA A 248 16.90 -7.27 -3.43
N MET A 249 16.78 -6.19 -2.65
CA MET A 249 15.54 -5.86 -1.94
C MET A 249 14.36 -5.66 -2.91
N TYR A 250 14.54 -4.88 -3.98
CA TYR A 250 13.47 -4.68 -4.96
C TYR A 250 13.14 -5.93 -5.77
N TRP A 251 14.08 -6.86 -5.96
CA TRP A 251 13.79 -8.19 -6.49
C TRP A 251 12.87 -8.98 -5.56
N VAL A 252 13.15 -8.97 -4.25
CA VAL A 252 12.27 -9.60 -3.24
C VAL A 252 10.88 -8.97 -3.26
N TYR A 253 10.79 -7.64 -3.31
CA TYR A 253 9.51 -6.94 -3.44
C TYR A 253 8.80 -7.27 -4.75
N THR A 254 9.52 -7.43 -5.85
CA THR A 254 8.95 -7.86 -7.14
C THR A 254 8.32 -9.25 -7.04
N LEU A 255 9.05 -10.22 -6.45
CA LEU A 255 8.54 -11.56 -6.20
C LEU A 255 7.29 -11.52 -5.32
N ASN A 256 7.32 -10.75 -4.22
CA ASN A 256 6.16 -10.60 -3.36
C ASN A 256 4.96 -9.96 -4.07
N SER A 257 5.19 -8.97 -4.93
CA SER A 257 4.12 -8.34 -5.71
C SER A 257 3.51 -9.29 -6.74
N ILE A 258 4.29 -10.19 -7.34
CA ILE A 258 3.80 -11.25 -8.22
C ILE A 258 2.93 -12.25 -7.43
N VAL A 259 3.39 -12.64 -6.24
CA VAL A 259 2.61 -13.48 -5.31
C VAL A 259 1.30 -12.79 -4.91
N GLY A 260 1.36 -11.51 -4.57
CA GLY A 260 0.20 -10.67 -4.26
C GLY A 260 -0.80 -10.63 -5.42
N TRP A 261 -0.32 -10.39 -6.65
CA TRP A 261 -1.16 -10.43 -7.86
C TRP A 261 -1.87 -11.77 -8.01
N TYR A 262 -1.16 -12.89 -7.84
CA TYR A 262 -1.75 -14.21 -7.94
C TYR A 262 -2.82 -14.45 -6.87
N GLN A 263 -2.52 -14.16 -5.60
CA GLN A 263 -3.45 -14.33 -4.48
C GLN A 263 -4.71 -13.48 -4.66
N TRP A 264 -4.55 -12.21 -5.02
CA TRP A 264 -5.67 -11.31 -5.22
C TRP A 264 -6.47 -11.61 -6.48
N THR A 265 -5.84 -12.16 -7.53
CA THR A 265 -6.56 -12.70 -8.70
C THR A 265 -7.46 -13.86 -8.31
N LYS A 266 -6.97 -14.76 -7.45
CA LYS A 266 -7.77 -15.86 -6.93
C LYS A 266 -8.90 -15.38 -6.03
N ALA A 267 -8.68 -14.33 -5.24
CA ALA A 267 -9.71 -13.72 -4.38
C ALA A 267 -10.83 -13.07 -5.21
N VAL A 268 -10.49 -12.30 -6.25
CA VAL A 268 -11.48 -11.68 -7.15
C VAL A 268 -12.38 -12.73 -7.83
N LYS A 269 -11.83 -13.89 -8.22
CA LYS A 269 -12.61 -14.95 -8.89
C LYS A 269 -13.60 -15.68 -7.98
N LYS A 270 -13.42 -15.57 -6.65
CA LYS A 270 -14.26 -16.23 -5.65
C LYS A 270 -15.38 -15.32 -5.13
N ALA A 271 -15.30 -14.02 -5.39
CA ALA A 271 -16.31 -13.02 -5.04
C ALA A 271 -17.26 -12.80 -6.23
#